data_AF-A0A6N7AEG0-F1
#
_entry.id   AF-A0A6N7AEG0-F1
#
_cell.length_a   1.000
_cell.length_b   1.000
_cell.length_c   1.000
_cell.angle_alpha   90.00
_cell.angle_beta   90.00
_cell.angle_gamma   90.00
#
_symmetry.space_group_name_H-M   'P 1'
#
loop_
_entity.id
_entity.type
_entity.pdbx_description
1 polymer ?
#
loop_
_entity_poly.entity_id
_entity_poly.type
_entity_poly.pdbx_seq_one_letter_code
_entity_poly.pdbx_strand_id
1 'polypeptide(L)'
;MATAVAFDTLKLARRLEAAGFEHKQAADMAEAMAVAELATKADIERLASATKADLAAARAETKADIERLEASTKADLREFGTSPGSQDRSPGVQG
;
A
#
# COMPACT_ATOMS: atom_id res chain seq x y z
N MET A 1 0.68 -17.09 -7.21
CA MET A 1 0.87 -17.26 -8.67
C MET A 1 -0.36 -16.70 -9.35
N ALA A 2 -0.21 -15.81 -10.34
CA ALA A 2 -1.35 -15.30 -11.10
C ALA A 2 -1.99 -16.49 -11.84
N THR A 3 -3.29 -16.69 -11.62
CA THR A 3 -4.03 -17.75 -12.32
C THR A 3 -4.27 -17.24 -13.73
N ALA A 4 -3.44 -17.64 -14.68
CA ALA A 4 -3.64 -17.32 -16.08
C ALA A 4 -4.98 -17.95 -16.53
N VAL A 5 -5.96 -17.11 -16.85
CA VAL A 5 -7.19 -17.59 -17.47
C VAL A 5 -6.84 -17.97 -18.91
N ALA A 6 -6.95 -19.26 -19.25
CA ALA A 6 -6.71 -19.72 -20.60
C ALA A 6 -7.74 -19.08 -21.55
N PHE A 7 -7.25 -18.26 -22.49
CA PHE A 7 -8.07 -17.63 -23.51
C PHE A 7 -8.16 -18.57 -24.71
N ASP A 8 -9.35 -19.15 -24.94
CA ASP A 8 -9.60 -20.04 -26.08
C ASP A 8 -9.88 -19.20 -27.34
N THR A 9 -8.81 -18.90 -28.07
CA THR A 9 -8.83 -18.10 -29.30
C THR A 9 -9.73 -18.70 -30.37
N LEU A 10 -9.71 -20.03 -30.54
CA LEU A 10 -10.53 -20.72 -31.52
C LEU A 10 -12.02 -20.62 -31.19
N LYS A 11 -12.39 -20.74 -29.91
CA LYS A 11 -13.77 -20.58 -29.46
C LYS A 11 -14.27 -19.15 -29.63
N LEU A 12 -13.41 -18.14 -29.48
CA LEU A 12 -13.76 -16.75 -29.77
C LEU A 12 -13.97 -16.52 -31.27
N ALA A 13 -13.03 -16.96 -32.12
CA ALA A 13 -13.15 -16.82 -33.58
C ALA A 13 -14.47 -17.45 -34.09
N ARG A 14 -14.81 -18.66 -33.64
CA ARG A 14 -16.08 -19.31 -33.99
C ARG A 14 -17.32 -18.54 -33.54
N ARG A 15 -17.25 -17.84 -32.40
CA ARG A 15 -18.35 -16.99 -31.93
C ARG A 15 -18.51 -15.74 -32.79
N LEU A 16 -17.40 -15.16 -33.24
CA LEU A 16 -17.42 -14.02 -34.15
C LEU A 16 -17.97 -14.44 -35.53
N GLU A 17 -17.57 -15.59 -36.06
CA GLU A 17 -18.15 -16.15 -37.29
C GLU A 17 -19.67 -16.39 -37.15
N ALA A 18 -20.11 -16.96 -36.03
CA ALA A 18 -21.54 -17.15 -35.75
C ALA A 18 -22.31 -15.82 -35.61
N ALA A 19 -21.61 -14.72 -35.33
CA ALA A 19 -22.16 -13.36 -35.30
C ALA A 19 -22.10 -12.66 -36.67
N GLY A 20 -21.61 -13.33 -37.71
CA GLY A 20 -21.58 -12.83 -39.10
C GLY A 20 -20.26 -12.19 -39.54
N PHE A 21 -19.20 -12.26 -38.72
CA PHE A 21 -17.87 -11.82 -39.13
C PHE A 21 -17.27 -12.82 -40.14
N GLU A 22 -16.53 -12.30 -41.12
CA GLU A 22 -15.78 -13.16 -42.04
C GLU A 22 -14.70 -13.93 -41.26
N HIS A 23 -14.42 -15.17 -41.67
CA HIS A 23 -13.44 -16.06 -41.01
C HIS A 23 -12.10 -15.37 -40.73
N LYS A 24 -11.54 -14.67 -41.72
CA LYS A 24 -10.26 -13.95 -41.56
C LYS A 24 -10.37 -12.85 -40.49
N GLN A 25 -11.44 -12.05 -40.52
CA GLN A 25 -11.66 -10.99 -39.52
C GLN A 25 -11.82 -11.57 -38.11
N ALA A 26 -12.59 -12.65 -37.97
CA ALA A 26 -12.80 -13.33 -36.71
C ALA A 26 -11.50 -13.90 -36.12
N ALA A 27 -10.66 -14.51 -36.96
CA ALA A 27 -9.36 -15.05 -36.57
C ALA A 27 -8.41 -13.93 -36.14
N ASP A 28 -8.26 -12.88 -36.96
CA ASP A 28 -7.37 -11.74 -36.68
C ASP A 28 -7.78 -11.05 -35.36
N MET A 29 -9.08 -10.87 -35.10
CA MET A 29 -9.59 -10.29 -33.85
C MET A 29 -9.33 -11.18 -32.63
N ALA A 30 -9.52 -12.49 -32.76
CA ALA A 30 -9.28 -13.43 -31.66
C ALA A 30 -7.79 -13.52 -31.31
N GLU A 31 -6.92 -13.48 -32.32
CA GLU A 31 -5.46 -13.48 -32.16
C GLU A 31 -4.98 -12.19 -31.50
N ALA A 32 -5.50 -11.02 -31.92
CA ALA A 32 -5.18 -9.74 -31.30
C ALA A 32 -5.51 -9.70 -29.79
N MET A 33 -6.59 -10.36 -29.36
CA MET A 33 -6.94 -10.47 -27.95
C MET A 33 -6.06 -11.48 -27.18
N ALA A 34 -5.51 -12.48 -27.86
CA ALA A 34 -4.70 -13.53 -27.24
C ALA A 34 -3.34 -13.03 -26.74
N VAL A 35 -2.80 -12.00 -27.41
CA VAL A 35 -1.50 -11.39 -27.08
C VAL A 35 -1.63 -10.20 -26.11
N ALA A 36 -2.85 -9.86 -25.69
CA ALA A 36 -3.08 -8.76 -24.77
C ALA A 36 -2.69 -9.15 -23.33
N GLU A 37 -1.80 -8.38 -22.71
CA GLU A 37 -1.54 -8.48 -21.28
C GLU A 37 -2.70 -7.86 -20.50
N LEU A 38 -3.61 -8.72 -20.02
CA LEU A 38 -4.82 -8.30 -19.34
C LEU A 38 -4.74 -8.56 -17.84
N ALA A 39 -4.81 -7.50 -17.04
CA ALA A 39 -5.04 -7.64 -15.61
C ALA A 39 -6.47 -8.13 -15.34
N THR A 40 -6.62 -9.20 -14.56
CA THR A 40 -7.94 -9.70 -14.17
C THR A 40 -8.47 -8.93 -12.96
N LYS A 41 -9.79 -9.02 -12.72
CA LYS A 41 -10.39 -8.48 -11.48
C LYS A 41 -9.73 -9.06 -10.22
N ALA A 42 -9.38 -10.34 -10.24
CA ALA A 42 -8.70 -10.99 -9.13
C ALA A 42 -7.29 -10.42 -8.88
N ASP A 43 -6.59 -10.00 -9.92
CA ASP A 43 -5.29 -9.34 -9.78
C ASP A 43 -5.44 -7.95 -9.13
N ILE A 44 -6.47 -7.21 -9.52
CA ILE A 44 -6.80 -5.90 -8.93
C ILE A 44 -7.20 -6.07 -7.46
N GLU A 45 -8.05 -7.04 -7.13
CA GLU A 45 -8.47 -7.31 -5.74
C GLU A 45 -7.29 -7.73 -4.86
N ARG A 46 -6.37 -8.53 -5.40
CA ARG A 46 -5.14 -8.92 -4.71
C ARG A 46 -4.25 -7.71 -4.44
N LEU A 47 -4.04 -6.86 -5.44
CA LEU A 47 -3.27 -5.63 -5.30
C LEU A 47 -3.89 -4.69 -4.27
N ALA A 48 -5.21 -4.47 -4.36
CA ALA A 48 -5.94 -3.62 -3.42
C ALA A 48 -5.83 -4.14 -1.97
N SER A 49 -5.93 -5.46 -1.78
CA SER A 49 -5.77 -6.08 -0.47
C SER A 49 -4.36 -5.92 0.09
N ALA A 50 -3.33 -6.13 -0.74
CA ALA A 50 -1.94 -5.93 -0.36
C ALA A 50 -1.67 -4.47 0.03
N THR A 51 -2.08 -3.52 -0.82
CA THR A 51 -1.92 -2.09 -0.56
C THR A 51 -2.64 -1.65 0.73
N LYS A 52 -3.83 -2.19 1.01
CA LYS A 52 -4.54 -1.90 2.26
C LYS A 52 -3.79 -2.43 3.48
N ALA A 53 -3.19 -3.62 3.40
CA ALA A 53 -2.38 -4.19 4.47
C ALA A 53 -1.13 -3.36 4.73
N ASP A 54 -0.41 -2.96 3.67
CA ASP A 54 0.79 -2.13 3.77
C ASP A 54 0.47 -0.78 4.41
N LEU A 55 -0.63 -0.13 4.00
CA LEU A 55 -1.07 1.13 4.58
C LEU A 55 -1.45 0.98 6.07
N ALA A 56 -2.08 -0.13 6.45
CA ALA A 56 -2.40 -0.41 7.86
C ALA A 56 -1.14 -0.60 8.70
N ALA A 57 -0.14 -1.31 8.17
CA ALA A 57 1.16 -1.51 8.81
C ALA A 57 1.89 -0.17 9.00
N ALA A 58 2.00 0.64 7.95
CA ALA A 58 2.65 1.95 8.02
C ALA A 58 1.98 2.90 9.03
N ARG A 59 0.64 2.88 9.11
CA ARG A 59 -0.11 3.64 10.12
C ARG A 59 0.19 3.17 11.55
N ALA A 60 0.28 1.86 11.77
CA ALA A 60 0.60 1.31 13.07
C ALA A 60 2.02 1.66 13.52
N GLU A 61 3.00 1.55 12.60
CA GLU A 61 4.40 1.92 12.83
C GLU A 61 4.52 3.42 13.17
N THR A 62 3.92 4.28 12.36
CA THR A 62 3.92 5.73 12.60
C THR A 62 3.32 6.08 13.96
N LYS A 63 2.23 5.41 14.36
CA LYS A 63 1.62 5.63 15.67
C LYS A 63 2.55 5.21 16.80
N ALA A 64 3.20 4.05 16.69
CA ALA A 64 4.15 3.57 17.69
C ALA A 64 5.36 4.48 17.83
N ASP A 65 5.86 5.03 16.72
CA ASP A 65 6.97 5.99 16.74
C ASP A 65 6.57 7.32 17.40
N ILE A 66 5.36 7.82 17.15
CA ILE A 66 4.82 9.01 17.84
C ILE A 66 4.73 8.74 19.35
N GLU A 67 4.15 7.62 19.77
CA GLU A 67 4.04 7.25 21.18
C GLU A 67 5.43 7.15 21.86
N ARG A 68 6.43 6.63 21.16
CA ARG A 68 7.82 6.56 21.65
C ARG A 68 8.44 7.96 21.80
N LEU A 69 8.23 8.84 20.82
CA LEU A 69 8.72 10.23 20.88
C LEU A 69 8.06 10.98 22.05
N GLU A 70 6.75 10.87 22.21
CA GLU A 70 6.03 11.49 23.33
C GLU A 70 6.55 11.00 24.69
N ALA A 71 6.81 9.70 24.82
CA ALA A 71 7.36 9.12 26.04
C ALA A 71 8.78 9.64 26.34
N SER A 72 9.64 9.70 25.32
CA SER A 72 11.01 10.24 25.43
C SER A 72 10.98 11.70 25.86
N THR A 73 10.21 12.55 25.17
CA THR A 73 10.11 13.98 25.50
C THR A 73 9.58 14.20 26.91
N LYS A 74 8.62 13.38 27.37
CA LYS A 74 8.12 13.46 28.75
C LYS A 74 9.18 13.06 29.78
N ALA A 75 10.02 12.07 29.47
CA ALA A 75 11.14 11.68 30.33
C ALA A 75 12.17 12.82 30.43
N ASP A 76 12.58 13.38 29.30
CA ASP A 76 13.55 14.48 29.22
C ASP A 76 13.06 15.72 30.00
N LEU A 77 11.77 16.07 29.86
CA LEU A 77 11.17 17.19 30.61
C LEU A 77 11.14 16.95 32.12
N ARG A 78 10.92 15.70 32.57
CA ARG A 78 10.97 15.36 34.00
C ARG A 78 12.39 15.50 34.52
N GLU A 79 13.38 14.96 33.80
CA GLU A 79 14.79 15.08 34.16
C GLU A 79 15.21 16.55 34.28
N PHE A 80 14.85 17.38 33.29
CA PHE A 80 15.12 18.82 33.31
C PHE A 80 14.45 19.52 34.49
N GLY A 81 13.17 19.22 34.77
CA GLY A 81 12.43 19.79 35.90
C GLY A 81 12.94 19.36 37.27
N THR A 82 13.59 18.20 37.37
CA THR A 82 14.21 17.68 38.60
C THR A 82 15.68 18.09 38.77
N SER A 83 16.26 18.81 37.81
CA SER A 83 17.65 19.26 37.90
C SER A 83 17.81 20.26 39.06
N PRO A 84 18.67 20.01 40.08
CA PRO A 84 18.76 20.82 41.30
C PRO A 84 19.32 22.24 41.14
N GLY A 85 19.47 22.75 39.91
CA GLY A 85 20.24 23.95 39.61
C GLY A 85 19.48 25.28 39.60
N SER A 86 18.16 25.30 39.83
CA SER A 86 17.34 26.53 39.73
C SER A 86 16.86 27.10 41.07
N GLN A 87 17.09 26.40 42.18
CA GLN A 87 16.83 26.88 43.54
C GLN A 87 18.12 26.84 44.35
N ASP A 88 18.94 27.89 44.24
CA ASP A 88 19.74 28.47 45.34
C ASP A 88 20.88 29.32 44.77
N ARG A 89 20.57 30.57 44.43
CA ARG A 89 21.56 31.66 44.44
C ARG A 89 20.87 32.93 44.92
N SER A 90 20.42 32.93 46.17
CA SER A 90 20.28 34.19 46.91
C SER A 90 21.66 34.54 47.47
N PRO A 91 22.36 35.58 46.98
CA PRO A 91 23.52 36.08 47.70
C PRO A 91 22.99 36.76 48.97
N GLY A 92 23.16 36.09 50.11
CA GLY A 92 22.95 36.70 51.41
C GLY A 92 23.81 37.95 51.51
N VAL A 93 23.14 39.10 51.60
CA VAL A 93 23.74 40.37 52.03
C VAL A 93 24.22 40.16 53.47
N GLN A 94 25.53 40.01 53.65
CA GLN A 94 26.17 40.20 54.95
C GLN A 94 26.62 41.66 55.03
N GLY A 95 26.22 42.31 56.13
CA GLY A 95 26.37 43.74 56.38
C GLY A 95 27.76 44.20 56.78
#